data_AF-A0A6P1KKQ5-F1
#
_entry.id   AF-A0A6P1KKQ5-F1
#
_cell.length_a   1.000
_cell.length_b   1.000
_cell.length_c   1.000
_cell.angle_alpha   90.00
_cell.angle_beta   90.00
_cell.angle_gamma   90.00
#
_symmetry.space_group_name_H-M   'P 1'
#
loop_
_entity.id
_entity.type
_entity.pdbx_description
1 polymer ?
#
loop_
_entity_poly.entity_id
_entity_poly.type
_entity_poly.pdbx_seq_one_letter_code
_entity_poly.pdbx_strand_id
1 'polypeptide(L)'
;MELSVLALQAVNISLWAIDKVSGGALEKAGADVLGFLAKRFQGKLQIDKSESKLLEAAILSEAEWDSKFQKDLERLVTHYQQIQNSSHVSQSTESGVNINVDKNPGTVIGQQFFR
;
A
#
# COMPACT_ATOMS: atom_id res chain seq x y z
N MET A 1 -10.16 -11.13 -2.62
CA MET A 1 -9.92 -11.08 -1.15
C MET A 1 -11.27 -11.20 -0.45
N GLU A 2 -11.35 -11.81 0.75
CA GLU A 2 -12.60 -11.79 1.53
C GLU A 2 -12.97 -10.36 1.95
N LEU A 3 -14.26 -10.02 1.98
CA LEU A 3 -14.74 -8.66 2.29
C LEU A 3 -14.34 -8.20 3.69
N SER A 4 -14.49 -9.07 4.69
CA SER A 4 -14.10 -8.77 6.07
C SER A 4 -12.59 -8.54 6.21
N VAL A 5 -11.80 -9.33 5.47
CA VAL A 5 -10.33 -9.19 5.43
C VAL A 5 -9.94 -7.89 4.71
N LEU A 6 -10.64 -7.55 3.62
CA LEU A 6 -10.43 -6.31 2.89
C LEU A 6 -10.73 -5.09 3.76
N ALA A 7 -11.86 -5.11 4.47
CA ALA A 7 -12.26 -4.03 5.37
C ALA A 7 -11.25 -3.86 6.52
N LEU A 8 -10.90 -4.94 7.21
CA LEU A 8 -9.91 -4.91 8.29
C LEU A 8 -8.55 -4.37 7.82
N GLN A 9 -8.09 -4.79 6.64
CA GLN A 9 -6.83 -4.30 6.08
C GLN A 9 -6.90 -2.82 5.70
N ALA A 10 -7.99 -2.40 5.06
CA ALA A 10 -8.18 -1.01 4.70
C ALA A 10 -8.17 -0.09 5.94
N VAL A 11 -8.81 -0.52 7.04
CA VAL A 11 -8.77 0.20 8.33
C VAL A 11 -7.35 0.28 8.87
N ASN A 12 -6.63 -0.84 8.96
CA ASN A 12 -5.26 -0.85 9.46
C ASN A 12 -4.33 0.04 8.65
N ILE A 13 -4.42 0.00 7.32
CA ILE A 13 -3.61 0.86 6.42
C ILE A 13 -3.95 2.33 6.64
N SER A 14 -5.23 2.65 6.78
CA SER A 14 -5.69 4.04 6.97
C SER A 14 -5.22 4.61 8.30
N LEU A 15 -5.34 3.83 9.38
CA LEU A 15 -4.86 4.24 10.71
C LEU A 15 -3.32 4.39 10.71
N TRP A 16 -2.61 3.48 10.05
CA TRP A 16 -1.16 3.60 9.87
C TRP A 16 -0.78 4.84 9.06
N ALA A 17 -1.52 5.16 8.00
CA ALA A 17 -1.27 6.34 7.17
C ALA A 17 -1.55 7.67 7.89
N ILE A 18 -2.45 7.67 8.88
CA ILE A 18 -2.69 8.83 9.76
C ILE A 18 -1.49 9.07 10.68
N ASP A 19 -0.91 8.00 11.24
CA ASP A 19 0.26 8.07 12.13
C ASP A 19 1.56 8.44 11.38
N LYS A 20 1.67 8.11 10.09
CA LYS A 20 2.88 8.32 9.29
C LYS A 20 2.89 9.66 8.58
N VAL A 21 3.93 10.46 8.85
CA VAL A 21 4.16 11.81 8.27
C VAL A 21 5.27 11.82 7.22
N SER A 22 5.53 10.72 6.52
CA SER A 22 6.63 10.60 5.56
C SER A 22 6.16 10.42 4.12
N GLY A 23 6.99 10.84 3.15
CA GLY A 23 6.66 10.91 1.72
C GLY A 23 7.09 9.70 0.89
N GLY A 24 7.35 8.55 1.50
CA GLY A 24 7.75 7.32 0.82
C GLY A 24 6.62 6.69 -0.02
N ALA A 25 6.98 5.72 -0.86
CA ALA A 25 6.04 5.04 -1.74
C ALA A 25 4.96 4.27 -0.96
N LEU A 26 5.32 3.70 0.19
CA LEU A 26 4.40 2.98 1.08
C LEU A 26 3.44 3.96 1.76
N GLU A 27 3.96 5.07 2.28
CA GLU A 27 3.13 6.13 2.86
C GLU A 27 2.17 6.73 1.83
N LYS A 28 2.61 6.94 0.59
CA LYS A 28 1.74 7.43 -0.49
C LYS A 28 0.62 6.45 -0.82
N ALA A 29 0.92 5.15 -0.87
CA ALA A 29 -0.10 4.12 -1.08
C ALA A 29 -1.08 4.04 0.10
N GLY A 30 -0.60 4.20 1.34
CA GLY A 30 -1.45 4.28 2.53
C GLY A 30 -2.35 5.51 2.53
N ALA A 31 -1.80 6.67 2.14
CA ALA A 31 -2.54 7.91 1.98
C ALA A 31 -3.60 7.84 0.87
N ASP A 32 -3.35 7.05 -0.20
CA ASP A 32 -4.32 6.80 -1.26
C ASP A 32 -5.53 6.00 -0.74
N VAL A 33 -5.28 4.96 0.07
CA VAL A 33 -6.35 4.20 0.77
C VAL A 33 -7.12 5.11 1.72
N LEU A 34 -6.42 5.86 2.58
CA LEU A 34 -7.03 6.80 3.52
C LEU A 34 -7.86 7.86 2.78
N GLY A 35 -7.32 8.46 1.72
CA GLY A 35 -8.00 9.48 0.92
C GLY A 35 -9.22 8.95 0.19
N PHE A 36 -9.16 7.72 -0.33
CA PHE A 36 -10.29 7.05 -0.95
C PHE A 36 -11.43 6.83 0.05
N LEU A 37 -11.13 6.31 1.24
CA LEU A 37 -12.11 6.11 2.29
C LEU A 37 -12.64 7.44 2.83
N ALA A 38 -11.77 8.41 3.11
CA ALA A 38 -12.16 9.73 3.59
C ALA A 38 -13.10 10.44 2.61
N LYS A 39 -12.87 10.29 1.30
CA LYS A 39 -13.75 10.81 0.26
C LYS A 39 -15.08 10.08 0.18
N ARG A 40 -15.08 8.74 0.31
CA ARG A 40 -16.32 7.94 0.28
C ARG A 40 -17.21 8.23 1.48
N PHE A 41 -16.61 8.33 2.67
CA PHE A 41 -17.30 8.58 3.93
C PHE A 41 -17.33 10.07 4.32
N GLN A 42 -16.98 10.97 3.39
CA GLN A 42 -16.95 12.40 3.64
C GLN A 42 -18.32 12.88 4.14
N GLY A 43 -18.36 13.45 5.34
CA GLY A 43 -19.61 13.90 5.98
C GLY A 43 -20.47 12.80 6.61
N LYS A 44 -20.12 11.52 6.46
CA LYS A 44 -20.77 10.38 7.12
C LYS A 44 -19.97 9.86 8.31
N LEU A 45 -18.65 9.79 8.19
CA LEU A 45 -17.78 9.20 9.20
C LEU A 45 -16.41 9.90 9.23
N GLN A 46 -15.94 10.30 10.41
CA GLN A 46 -14.60 10.86 10.59
C GLN A 46 -13.60 9.72 10.84
N ILE A 47 -12.83 9.36 9.82
CA ILE A 47 -11.91 8.19 9.87
C ILE A 47 -10.86 8.32 10.98
N ASP A 48 -10.39 9.53 11.26
CA ASP A 48 -9.41 9.82 12.31
C ASP A 48 -9.96 9.67 13.75
N LYS A 49 -11.27 9.81 13.93
CA LYS A 49 -11.90 9.83 15.28
C LYS A 49 -12.83 8.66 15.54
N SER A 50 -13.07 7.82 14.53
CA SER A 50 -14.01 6.71 14.65
C SER A 50 -13.30 5.47 15.16
N GLU A 51 -14.00 4.69 15.99
CA GLU A 51 -13.47 3.41 16.44
C GLU A 51 -13.21 2.48 15.24
N SER A 52 -12.08 1.77 15.28
CA SER A 52 -11.65 0.88 14.20
C SER A 52 -12.72 -0.14 13.79
N LYS A 53 -13.51 -0.62 14.76
CA LYS A 53 -14.64 -1.55 14.53
C LYS A 53 -15.81 -0.91 13.79
N LEU A 54 -16.12 0.36 14.06
CA LEU A 54 -17.17 1.10 13.36
C LEU A 54 -16.76 1.40 11.92
N LEU A 55 -15.49 1.75 11.73
CA LEU A 55 -14.89 1.92 10.40
C LEU A 55 -14.93 0.61 9.60
N GLU A 56 -14.53 -0.50 10.19
CA GLU A 56 -14.57 -1.82 9.54
C GLU A 56 -15.99 -2.17 9.11
N ALA A 57 -16.98 -2.02 10.00
CA ALA A 57 -18.38 -2.31 9.68
C ALA A 57 -18.93 -1.39 8.58
N ALA A 58 -18.58 -0.10 8.59
CA ALA A 58 -18.99 0.85 7.55
C ALA A 58 -18.40 0.50 6.18
N ILE A 59 -17.11 0.13 6.15
CA ILE A 59 -16.43 -0.28 4.92
C ILE A 59 -17.01 -1.60 4.40
N LEU A 60 -17.28 -2.56 5.30
CA LEU A 60 -17.90 -3.84 4.96
C LEU A 60 -19.27 -3.62 4.32
N SER A 61 -20.17 -2.89 4.99
CA SER A 61 -21.51 -2.60 4.46
C SER A 61 -21.47 -1.86 3.12
N GLU A 62 -20.57 -0.89 2.95
CA GLU A 62 -20.43 -0.16 1.69
C GLU A 62 -19.85 -1.06 0.57
N ALA A 63 -18.93 -1.97 0.89
CA ALA A 63 -18.38 -2.93 -0.06
C ALA A 63 -19.36 -4.03 -0.46
N GLU A 64 -20.28 -4.42 0.43
CA GLU A 64 -21.38 -5.32 0.10
C GLU A 64 -22.40 -4.68 -0.84
N TRP A 65 -22.68 -3.39 -0.66
CA TRP A 65 -23.65 -2.66 -1.47
C TRP A 65 -23.10 -2.12 -2.80
N ASP A 66 -21.82 -1.73 -2.85
CA ASP A 66 -21.18 -1.10 -3.99
C ASP A 66 -19.97 -1.93 -4.46
N SER A 67 -20.21 -2.83 -5.42
CA SER A 67 -19.15 -3.69 -5.96
C SER A 67 -18.04 -2.91 -6.68
N LYS A 68 -18.27 -1.65 -7.07
CA LYS A 68 -17.22 -0.80 -7.64
C LYS A 68 -16.29 -0.30 -6.53
N PHE A 69 -16.85 0.20 -5.43
CA PHE A 69 -16.13 0.56 -4.22
C PHE A 69 -15.29 -0.61 -3.70
N GLN A 70 -15.86 -1.82 -3.64
CA GLN A 70 -15.11 -3.02 -3.28
C GLN A 70 -13.88 -3.24 -4.19
N LYS A 71 -14.05 -3.20 -5.51
CA LYS A 71 -12.96 -3.45 -6.47
C LYS A 71 -11.88 -2.38 -6.42
N ASP A 72 -12.27 -1.11 -6.32
CA ASP A 72 -11.33 0.00 -6.17
C ASP A 72 -10.57 -0.12 -4.84
N LEU A 73 -11.24 -0.47 -3.75
CA LEU A 73 -10.61 -0.70 -2.45
C LEU A 73 -9.64 -1.89 -2.47
N GLU A 74 -10.04 -3.02 -3.06
CA GLU A 74 -9.19 -4.21 -3.21
C GLU A 74 -7.93 -3.89 -4.01
N ARG A 75 -8.05 -3.08 -5.06
CA ARG A 75 -6.90 -2.64 -5.87
C ARG A 75 -5.92 -1.81 -5.04
N LEU A 76 -6.42 -0.85 -4.25
CA LEU A 76 -5.59 0.01 -3.41
C LEU A 76 -4.88 -0.77 -2.30
N VAL A 77 -5.62 -1.65 -1.60
CA VAL A 77 -5.06 -2.52 -0.56
C VAL A 77 -4.01 -3.46 -1.14
N THR A 78 -4.29 -4.08 -2.29
CA THR A 78 -3.33 -4.96 -2.97
C THR A 78 -2.06 -4.20 -3.37
N HIS A 79 -2.21 -2.97 -3.90
CA HIS A 79 -1.07 -2.13 -4.27
C HIS A 79 -0.20 -1.77 -3.06
N TYR A 80 -0.83 -1.40 -1.93
CA TYR A 80 -0.12 -1.16 -0.68
C TYR A 80 0.64 -2.41 -0.22
N GLN A 81 -0.01 -3.58 -0.20
CA GLN A 81 0.63 -4.84 0.18
C GLN A 81 1.80 -5.21 -0.75
N GLN A 82 1.70 -4.94 -2.05
CA GLN A 82 2.78 -5.16 -3.01
C GLN A 82 3.98 -4.27 -2.71
N ILE A 83 3.77 -2.99 -2.41
CA ILE A 83 4.86 -2.09 -2.02
C ILE A 83 5.46 -2.55 -0.69
N GLN A 84 4.64 -2.90 0.30
CA GLN A 84 5.10 -3.39 1.60
C GLN A 84 5.96 -4.66 1.48
N ASN A 85 5.55 -5.60 0.62
CA ASN A 85 6.33 -6.81 0.33
C ASN A 85 7.59 -6.49 -0.47
N SER A 86 7.53 -5.57 -1.42
CA SER A 86 8.70 -5.19 -2.23
C SER A 86 9.76 -4.49 -1.37
N SER A 87 9.35 -3.64 -0.43
CA SER A 87 10.23 -3.04 0.57
C SER A 87 10.83 -4.07 1.54
N HIS A 88 10.16 -5.19 1.79
CA HIS A 88 10.72 -6.33 2.54
C HIS A 88 11.65 -7.23 1.70
N VAL A 89 11.43 -7.33 0.39
CA VAL A 89 12.21 -8.19 -0.51
C VAL A 89 13.48 -7.49 -1.04
N SER A 90 13.56 -6.16 -1.01
CA SER A 90 14.77 -5.43 -1.40
C SER A 90 15.90 -5.43 -0.36
N GLN A 91 15.81 -6.20 0.73
CA GLN A 91 16.90 -6.32 1.71
C GLN A 91 17.41 -7.76 1.94
N SER A 92 17.00 -8.72 1.12
CA SER A 92 17.52 -10.10 1.18
C SER A 92 17.79 -10.67 -0.21
N THR A 93 18.72 -10.06 -0.94
CA THR A 93 19.62 -10.73 -1.92
C THR A 93 20.80 -9.81 -2.23
N GLU A 94 21.68 -9.61 -1.23
CA GLU A 94 23.10 -9.51 -1.57
C GLU A 94 23.54 -10.89 -2.07
N SER A 95 24.28 -10.90 -3.17
CA SER A 95 24.78 -12.07 -3.93
C SER A 95 23.79 -12.73 -4.90
N GLY A 96 23.82 -12.23 -6.13
CA GLY A 96 23.21 -12.91 -7.27
C GLY A 96 23.02 -11.98 -8.46
N VAL A 97 24.13 -11.55 -9.06
CA VAL A 97 24.12 -10.92 -10.38
C VAL A 97 23.22 -11.70 -11.35
N ASN A 98 22.20 -11.06 -11.89
CA ASN A 98 21.67 -11.43 -13.20
C ASN A 98 21.19 -10.20 -13.95
N ILE A 99 22.16 -9.36 -14.31
CA ILE A 99 22.01 -8.31 -15.31
C ILE A 99 22.01 -9.02 -16.67
N ASN A 100 20.88 -9.55 -17.12
CA ASN A 100 20.75 -9.93 -18.54
C ASN A 100 20.16 -8.75 -19.32
N VAL A 101 20.94 -7.66 -19.38
CA VAL A 101 20.73 -6.53 -20.28
C VAL A 101 21.53 -6.77 -21.57
N ASP A 102 21.18 -7.83 -22.31
CA ASP A 102 21.81 -8.06 -23.61
C ASP A 102 21.06 -7.28 -24.70
N LYS A 103 21.47 -6.01 -24.87
CA LYS A 103 21.80 -5.43 -26.17
C LYS A 103 22.50 -4.06 -26.02
N ASN A 104 23.82 -4.16 -25.74
CA ASN A 104 24.91 -3.31 -26.26
C ASN A 104 25.02 -1.82 -25.75
N PRO A 105 26.19 -1.16 -25.90
CA PRO A 105 27.33 -1.22 -24.98
C PRO A 105 27.74 0.22 -24.57
N GLY A 106 27.86 0.50 -23.28
CA GLY A 106 28.20 1.87 -22.88
C GLY A 106 28.73 1.97 -21.47
N THR A 107 30.05 1.95 -21.38
CA THR A 107 30.80 2.87 -20.49
C THR A 107 31.00 2.42 -19.03
N VAL A 108 32.20 1.85 -18.84
CA VAL A 108 33.19 1.94 -17.74
C VAL A 108 32.83 1.43 -16.33
N ILE A 109 33.34 0.24 -16.01
CA ILE A 109 33.57 -0.21 -14.63
C ILE A 109 34.95 0.29 -14.20
N GLY A 110 34.98 1.36 -13.41
CA GLY A 110 36.10 1.72 -12.55
C GLY A 110 35.78 1.32 -11.11
N GLN A 111 35.99 0.05 -10.76
CA GLN A 111 35.79 -0.41 -9.39
C GLN A 111 37.15 -0.49 -8.69
N GLN A 112 37.41 0.51 -7.86
CA GLN A 112 38.56 0.57 -6.95
C GLN A 112 38.22 -0.31 -5.75
N PHE A 113 38.96 -1.40 -5.53
CA PHE A 113 38.95 -2.12 -4.26
C PHE A 113 40.26 -1.82 -3.53
N PHE A 114 40.15 -1.12 -2.40
CA PHE A 114 41.18 -1.07 -1.38
C PHE A 114 41.24 -2.43 -0.66
N ARG A 115 42.40 -3.08 -0.68
CA ARG A 115 43.06 -3.71 0.48
C ARG A 115 44.45 -4.21 0.08
#